data_AF-A0A811P449-F1
#
_entry.id   AF-A0A811P449-F1
#
_cell.length_a   1.000
_cell.length_b   1.000
_cell.length_c   1.000
_cell.angle_alpha   90.00
_cell.angle_beta   90.00
_cell.angle_gamma   90.00
#
_symmetry.space_group_name_H-M   'P 1'
#
loop_
_entity.id
_entity.type
_entity.pdbx_description
1 polymer ?
#
loop_
_entity_poly.entity_id
_entity_poly.type
_entity_poly.pdbx_seq_one_letter_code
_entity_poly.pdbx_strand_id
1 'polypeptide(L)'
;MDGAKLQKFDGWVLHTTNEDGERGEDDAIALPKDCSSGPEDGDSDLENHDSGLNDSGMASKDSSDESHQREPLGQRPGRKLEITYLVIPNAIEANVEVKLKLKDLGSRSHAVYGKIKASATDYRNKSVHLFSCERGTSLSFPSGSTSILPLSPSMVAVPCRWHLELHIEVDLTVIATCDSQEEQVKNLKFSLEFTREIMSQEREVDDDQVEVNIKWYPTY
;
A
#
# COMPACT_ATOMS: atom_id res chain seq x y z
N MET A 1 18.97 -19.87 26.74
CA MET A 1 17.85 -18.99 27.12
C MET A 1 16.85 -19.08 26.01
N ASP A 2 15.71 -19.70 26.34
CA ASP A 2 14.74 -20.22 25.41
C ASP A 2 14.05 -19.13 24.58
N GLY A 3 14.00 -19.37 23.27
CA GLY A 3 13.22 -18.55 22.34
C GLY A 3 11.74 -18.66 22.69
N ALA A 4 11.11 -17.52 22.92
CA ALA A 4 9.66 -17.46 23.11
C ALA A 4 8.98 -17.95 21.82
N LYS A 5 8.36 -19.13 21.92
CA LYS A 5 7.49 -19.70 20.89
C LYS A 5 6.21 -18.86 20.86
N LEU A 6 5.97 -18.16 19.76
CA LEU A 6 4.70 -17.47 19.53
C LEU A 6 3.61 -18.53 19.30
N GLN A 7 2.55 -18.44 20.08
CA GLN A 7 1.37 -19.28 19.97
C GLN A 7 0.55 -18.85 18.75
N LYS A 8 0.19 -19.83 17.92
CA LYS A 8 -0.63 -19.67 16.73
C LYS A 8 -2.02 -19.14 17.15
N PHE A 9 -2.41 -17.98 16.66
CA PHE A 9 -3.79 -17.54 16.63
C PHE A 9 -4.33 -17.79 15.22
N ASP A 10 -5.52 -18.36 15.09
CA ASP A 10 -6.22 -18.57 13.81
C ASP A 10 -6.78 -17.23 13.27
N GLY A 11 -5.88 -16.29 12.97
CA GLY A 11 -6.20 -14.96 12.45
C GLY A 11 -4.94 -14.27 11.92
N TRP A 12 -4.98 -13.84 10.66
CA TRP A 12 -3.83 -13.23 9.97
C TRP A 12 -3.65 -11.77 10.38
N VAL A 13 -2.41 -11.36 10.63
CA VAL A 13 -2.03 -9.98 10.96
C VAL A 13 -1.42 -9.33 9.72
N LEU A 14 -1.99 -8.20 9.30
CA LEU A 14 -1.40 -7.35 8.27
C LEU A 14 -0.43 -6.38 8.94
N HIS A 15 0.81 -6.28 8.45
CA HIS A 15 1.75 -5.26 8.90
C HIS A 15 1.79 -4.12 7.90
N THR A 16 1.37 -2.93 8.33
CA THR A 16 1.69 -1.67 7.64
C THR A 16 2.58 -0.85 8.56
N THR A 17 3.85 -0.70 8.22
CA THR A 17 4.76 0.22 8.91
C THR A 17 4.60 1.60 8.30
N ASN A 18 4.19 2.57 9.11
CA ASN A 18 4.24 3.98 8.73
C ASN A 18 5.69 4.44 8.95
N GLU A 19 6.42 4.74 7.88
CA GLU A 19 7.70 5.45 7.98
C GLU A 19 7.42 6.96 7.93
N ASP A 20 7.02 7.54 9.07
CA ASP A 20 6.98 9.00 9.20
C ASP A 20 8.38 9.49 9.60
N GLY A 21 9.23 9.64 8.59
CA GLY A 21 10.53 10.30 8.70
C GLY A 21 10.38 11.81 8.48
N GLU A 22 9.82 12.55 9.44
CA GLU A 22 9.96 14.01 9.42
C GLU A 22 11.38 14.40 9.84
N ARG A 23 12.23 14.59 8.82
CA ARG A 23 13.52 15.26 8.94
C ARG A 23 13.24 16.76 9.05
N GLY A 24 13.20 17.28 10.27
CA GLY A 24 13.20 18.71 10.54
C GLY A 24 14.46 19.36 10.00
N GLU A 25 14.33 20.19 8.99
CA GLU A 25 15.37 21.07 8.48
C GLU A 25 15.20 22.43 9.18
N ASP A 26 15.98 22.65 10.24
CA ASP A 26 16.14 23.96 10.87
C ASP A 26 17.13 24.80 10.03
N ASP A 27 16.63 25.48 9.00
CA ASP A 27 17.37 26.55 8.35
C ASP A 27 17.03 27.90 9.00
N ALA A 28 17.93 28.30 9.89
CA ALA A 28 18.01 29.64 10.43
C ALA A 28 18.40 30.64 9.33
N ILE A 29 17.44 31.46 8.89
CA ILE A 29 17.73 32.74 8.22
C ILE A 29 17.03 33.88 8.96
N ALA A 30 17.84 34.88 9.28
CA ALA A 30 17.55 36.04 10.09
C ALA A 30 16.50 36.98 9.46
N LEU A 31 15.60 37.51 10.29
CA LEU A 31 14.94 38.80 10.05
C LEU A 31 15.87 39.93 10.52
N PRO A 32 15.77 41.11 9.88
CA PRO A 32 15.15 42.18 10.64
C PRO A 32 14.18 43.06 9.84
N LYS A 33 13.10 43.42 10.56
CA LYS A 33 12.38 44.70 10.63
C LYS A 33 12.17 45.51 9.35
N ASP A 34 10.90 45.81 9.06
CA ASP A 34 10.42 47.20 9.22
C ASP A 34 8.90 47.31 9.35
N CYS A 35 8.50 48.40 10.00
CA CYS A 35 7.17 48.71 10.56
C CYS A 35 6.23 49.42 9.58
N SER A 36 4.92 49.21 9.73
CA SER A 36 3.84 50.21 9.55
C SER A 36 2.50 49.58 10.02
N SER A 37 1.93 50.03 11.16
CA SER A 37 0.73 50.91 11.25
C SER A 37 -0.43 50.45 10.36
N GLY A 38 -1.62 50.05 10.80
CA GLY A 38 -2.46 50.34 11.97
C GLY A 38 -3.89 49.83 11.63
N PRO A 39 -4.87 49.90 12.55
CA PRO A 39 -6.06 49.03 12.57
C PRO A 39 -7.30 49.69 11.95
N GLU A 40 -8.29 48.89 11.53
CA GLU A 40 -9.70 49.31 11.54
C GLU A 40 -10.62 48.15 11.93
N ASP A 41 -11.51 48.49 12.87
CA ASP A 41 -12.57 47.70 13.48
C ASP A 41 -13.74 47.46 12.51
N GLY A 42 -14.50 46.39 12.75
CA GLY A 42 -15.69 46.06 11.97
C GLY A 42 -16.59 45.10 12.72
N ASP A 43 -17.21 45.62 13.77
CA ASP A 43 -18.25 45.02 14.59
C ASP A 43 -19.59 44.94 13.82
N SER A 44 -20.29 43.80 13.89
CA SER A 44 -21.77 43.77 13.88
C SER A 44 -22.31 42.39 14.28
N ASP A 45 -22.79 42.37 15.52
CA ASP A 45 -23.74 41.46 16.15
C ASP A 45 -25.05 41.20 15.36
N LEU A 46 -25.84 40.26 15.94
CA LEU A 46 -27.28 39.97 15.79
C LEU A 46 -27.59 38.83 14.80
N GLU A 47 -28.45 37.83 15.08
CA GLU A 47 -29.39 37.63 16.19
C GLU A 47 -29.84 36.16 16.22
N ASN A 48 -30.23 35.72 17.41
CA ASN A 48 -30.85 34.44 17.69
C ASN A 48 -32.27 34.35 17.11
N HIS A 49 -32.62 33.20 16.52
CA HIS A 49 -33.99 32.75 16.49
C HIS A 49 -34.10 31.30 16.96
N ASP A 50 -34.60 31.21 18.19
CA ASP A 50 -35.20 30.06 18.84
C ASP A 50 -36.57 29.78 18.21
N SER A 51 -36.83 28.51 17.87
CA SER A 51 -38.19 27.98 17.78
C SER A 51 -38.14 26.47 18.02
N GLY A 52 -38.65 26.06 19.18
CA GLY A 52 -38.59 24.71 19.69
C GLY A 52 -39.56 23.68 19.07
N LEU A 53 -39.14 22.44 19.31
CA LEU A 53 -39.89 21.24 19.74
C LEU A 53 -40.95 20.58 18.82
N ASN A 54 -40.72 19.27 18.60
CA ASN A 54 -41.62 18.09 18.67
C ASN A 54 -41.38 17.17 17.45
N ASP A 55 -40.60 16.09 17.56
CA ASP A 55 -40.91 14.75 18.10
C ASP A 55 -41.32 13.73 17.01
N SER A 56 -40.77 12.52 17.17
CA SER A 56 -41.10 11.24 16.53
C SER A 56 -40.60 10.95 15.11
N GLY A 57 -39.68 9.99 14.99
CA GLY A 57 -39.36 9.32 13.72
C GLY A 57 -38.00 8.63 13.73
N MET A 58 -37.99 7.35 14.13
CA MET A 58 -36.84 6.45 14.23
C MET A 58 -35.79 6.62 13.11
N ALA A 59 -34.61 7.11 13.48
CA ALA A 59 -33.39 6.87 12.73
C ALA A 59 -32.73 5.61 13.29
N SER A 60 -32.97 4.46 12.65
CA SER A 60 -32.16 3.26 12.85
C SER A 60 -30.75 3.57 12.36
N LYS A 61 -29.89 4.07 13.26
CA LYS A 61 -28.44 3.99 13.09
C LYS A 61 -28.07 2.52 13.21
N ASP A 62 -28.02 1.82 12.09
CA ASP A 62 -27.10 0.70 11.97
C ASP A 62 -25.69 1.28 12.01
N SER A 63 -25.19 1.49 13.23
CA SER A 63 -23.76 1.56 13.47
C SER A 63 -23.21 0.17 13.16
N SER A 64 -22.80 -0.04 11.92
CA SER A 64 -21.98 -1.18 11.57
C SER A 64 -20.69 -1.07 12.37
N ASP A 65 -20.60 -1.90 13.41
CA ASP A 65 -19.50 -1.97 14.35
C ASP A 65 -18.15 -1.94 13.62
N GLU A 66 -17.42 -0.85 13.81
CA GLU A 66 -16.01 -0.73 13.46
C GLU A 66 -15.19 -1.68 14.35
N SER A 67 -14.92 -2.88 13.87
CA SER A 67 -14.01 -3.82 14.54
C SER A 67 -12.53 -3.44 14.30
N HIS A 68 -12.14 -2.23 14.71
CA HIS A 68 -10.74 -1.84 14.87
C HIS A 68 -10.35 -2.03 16.34
N GLN A 69 -9.92 -3.22 16.73
CA GLN A 69 -9.43 -3.45 18.08
C GLN A 69 -7.96 -3.04 18.21
N ARG A 70 -7.66 -2.25 19.25
CA ARG A 70 -6.32 -1.74 19.59
C ARG A 70 -5.88 -2.41 20.88
N GLU A 71 -4.83 -3.21 20.86
CA GLU A 71 -4.26 -3.82 22.08
C GLU A 71 -2.80 -3.36 22.31
N PRO A 72 -2.46 -2.82 23.50
CA PRO A 72 -1.09 -2.50 23.86
C PRO A 72 -0.39 -3.72 24.49
N LEU A 73 0.49 -4.39 23.73
CA LEU A 73 1.33 -5.47 24.25
C LEU A 73 2.71 -4.94 24.67
N GLY A 74 2.99 -5.05 25.98
CA GLY A 74 4.34 -5.02 26.53
C GLY A 74 4.89 -3.64 26.87
N GLN A 75 4.82 -3.27 28.17
CA GLN A 75 5.54 -2.12 28.71
C GLN A 75 7.05 -2.41 28.77
N ARG A 76 7.75 -2.08 27.68
CA ARG A 76 9.16 -1.74 27.70
C ARG A 76 9.26 -0.22 27.52
N PRO A 77 9.95 0.53 28.41
CA PRO A 77 10.00 1.98 28.27
C PRO A 77 10.63 2.36 26.94
N GLY A 78 9.88 3.08 26.09
CA GLY A 78 10.47 3.88 25.02
C GLY A 78 9.93 3.72 23.60
N ARG A 79 9.03 2.75 23.27
CA ARG A 79 8.37 2.72 21.95
C ARG A 79 6.96 2.14 22.05
N LYS A 80 5.93 2.94 21.73
CA LYS A 80 4.56 2.49 21.54
C LYS A 80 4.48 1.91 20.12
N LEU A 81 4.24 0.60 20.00
CA LEU A 81 3.94 -0.01 18.71
C LEU A 81 2.43 0.05 18.50
N GLU A 82 1.99 0.71 17.44
CA GLU A 82 0.60 0.69 17.00
C GLU A 82 0.47 -0.30 15.85
N ILE A 83 -0.38 -1.31 16.02
CA ILE A 83 -0.65 -2.34 15.01
C ILE A 83 -2.08 -2.12 14.51
N THR A 84 -2.24 -1.98 13.20
CA THR A 84 -3.55 -2.01 12.54
C THR A 84 -3.69 -3.34 11.84
N TYR A 85 -4.71 -4.13 12.20
CA TYR A 85 -4.98 -5.41 11.56
C TYR A 85 -6.41 -5.44 11.01
N LEU A 86 -6.61 -6.33 10.03
CA LEU A 86 -7.92 -6.67 9.50
C LEU A 86 -8.14 -8.16 9.74
N VAL A 87 -9.25 -8.51 10.39
CA VAL A 87 -9.64 -9.91 10.57
C VAL A 87 -10.52 -10.34 9.40
N ILE A 88 -10.04 -11.31 8.64
CA ILE A 88 -10.77 -11.91 7.51
C ILE A 88 -11.21 -13.32 7.94
N PRO A 89 -12.49 -13.54 8.26
CA PRO A 89 -12.97 -14.87 8.62
C PRO A 89 -12.90 -15.80 7.41
N ASN A 90 -12.57 -17.07 7.65
CA ASN A 90 -12.44 -18.09 6.60
C ASN A 90 -11.50 -17.65 5.46
N ALA A 91 -10.34 -17.08 5.75
CA ALA A 91 -9.38 -16.69 4.72
C ALA A 91 -8.61 -17.90 4.16
N ILE A 92 -8.30 -17.86 2.87
CA ILE A 92 -7.22 -18.64 2.25
C ILE A 92 -5.99 -17.77 2.04
N GLU A 93 -4.83 -18.41 1.89
CA GLU A 93 -3.59 -17.72 1.53
C GLU A 93 -3.47 -17.60 0.02
N ALA A 94 -3.07 -16.42 -0.45
CA ALA A 94 -2.70 -16.16 -1.83
C ALA A 94 -1.22 -15.78 -1.86
N ASN A 95 -0.38 -16.67 -2.37
CA ASN A 95 1.01 -16.37 -2.62
C ASN A 95 1.15 -15.74 -4.02
N VAL A 96 1.69 -14.53 -4.05
CA VAL A 96 1.90 -13.72 -5.25
C VAL A 96 3.37 -13.85 -5.67
N GLU A 97 3.59 -14.13 -6.94
CA GLU A 97 4.91 -14.13 -7.56
C GLU A 97 4.85 -13.24 -8.81
N VAL A 98 5.77 -12.28 -8.90
CA VAL A 98 5.88 -11.36 -10.04
C VAL A 98 7.19 -11.64 -10.75
N LYS A 99 7.11 -11.95 -12.04
CA LYS A 99 8.27 -12.11 -12.91
C LYS A 99 8.33 -10.97 -13.90
N LEU A 100 9.52 -10.44 -14.08
CA LEU A 100 9.85 -9.38 -15.02
C LEU A 100 10.71 -9.98 -16.12
N LYS A 101 10.35 -9.73 -17.37
CA LYS A 101 11.17 -10.03 -18.54
C LYS A 101 11.36 -8.74 -19.31
N LEU A 102 12.52 -8.13 -19.10
CA LEU A 102 12.84 -6.83 -19.66
C LEU A 102 13.57 -7.00 -20.99
N LYS A 103 13.19 -6.18 -21.97
CA LYS A 103 13.75 -6.18 -23.32
C LYS A 103 15.27 -6.03 -23.26
N ASP A 104 15.96 -6.72 -24.15
CA ASP A 104 17.38 -6.46 -24.36
C ASP A 104 17.58 -5.23 -25.27
N LEU A 105 18.09 -4.15 -24.67
CA LEU A 105 18.43 -2.90 -25.35
C LEU A 105 19.96 -2.71 -25.50
N GLY A 106 20.74 -3.79 -25.35
CA GLY A 106 22.21 -3.72 -25.32
C GLY A 106 22.77 -3.20 -23.99
N SER A 107 21.89 -2.83 -23.04
CA SER A 107 22.27 -2.52 -21.66
C SER A 107 22.47 -3.80 -20.85
N ARG A 108 23.43 -3.79 -19.93
CA ARG A 108 23.67 -4.92 -19.02
C ARG A 108 22.52 -5.14 -18.01
N SER A 109 21.81 -4.08 -17.65
CA SER A 109 20.75 -4.16 -16.64
C SER A 109 19.80 -2.96 -16.70
N HIS A 110 18.59 -3.17 -16.21
CA HIS A 110 17.57 -2.14 -16.02
C HIS A 110 17.39 -1.84 -14.53
N ALA A 111 17.18 -0.58 -14.17
CA ALA A 111 16.77 -0.19 -12.83
C ALA A 111 15.24 -0.13 -12.75
N VAL A 112 14.65 -0.80 -11.75
CA VAL A 112 13.20 -0.90 -11.57
C VAL A 112 12.81 -0.42 -10.17
N TYR A 113 11.83 0.47 -10.11
CA TYR A 113 11.24 0.96 -8.87
C TYR A 113 9.73 1.16 -9.07
N GLY A 114 9.01 1.51 -8.00
CA GLY A 114 7.56 1.69 -8.03
C GLY A 114 6.85 0.86 -6.96
N LYS A 115 5.58 0.52 -7.21
CA LYS A 115 4.69 -0.12 -6.24
C LYS A 115 3.91 -1.25 -6.88
N ILE A 116 3.72 -2.31 -6.11
CA ILE A 116 2.73 -3.36 -6.41
C ILE A 116 1.83 -3.50 -5.21
N LYS A 117 0.53 -3.47 -5.45
CA LYS A 117 -0.50 -3.55 -4.43
C LYS A 117 -1.45 -4.69 -4.70
N ALA A 118 -1.88 -5.34 -3.64
CA ALA A 118 -3.00 -6.29 -3.65
C ALA A 118 -4.21 -5.64 -3.00
N SER A 119 -5.38 -5.81 -3.59
CA SER A 119 -6.65 -5.44 -2.99
C SER A 119 -7.71 -6.51 -3.22
N ALA A 120 -8.66 -6.59 -2.30
CA ALA A 120 -9.84 -7.43 -2.41
C ALA A 120 -11.02 -6.65 -1.85
N THR A 121 -12.24 -7.00 -2.25
CA THR A 121 -13.47 -6.33 -1.81
C THR A 121 -13.59 -6.28 -0.28
N ASP A 122 -13.23 -7.35 0.41
CA ASP A 122 -13.24 -7.43 1.87
C ASP A 122 -12.16 -6.58 2.57
N TYR A 123 -11.20 -6.00 1.83
CA TYR A 123 -10.17 -5.11 2.42
C TYR A 123 -10.69 -3.72 2.78
N ARG A 124 -12.00 -3.44 2.57
CA ARG A 124 -12.63 -2.14 2.92
C ARG A 124 -11.91 -0.95 2.28
N ASN A 125 -11.67 -1.03 0.98
CA ASN A 125 -10.93 -0.03 0.19
C ASN A 125 -9.46 0.18 0.60
N LYS A 126 -8.89 -0.74 1.39
CA LYS A 126 -7.46 -0.78 1.68
C LYS A 126 -6.75 -1.72 0.72
N SER A 127 -5.45 -1.54 0.60
CA SER A 127 -4.57 -2.40 -0.20
C SER A 127 -3.35 -2.82 0.60
N VAL A 128 -2.88 -4.03 0.37
CA VAL A 128 -1.60 -4.51 0.89
C VAL A 128 -0.51 -4.15 -0.10
N HIS A 129 0.50 -3.43 0.34
CA HIS A 129 1.69 -3.19 -0.48
C HIS A 129 2.55 -4.45 -0.50
N LEU A 130 2.67 -5.09 -1.66
CA LEU A 130 3.54 -6.27 -1.85
C LEU A 130 4.96 -5.86 -2.21
N PHE A 131 5.08 -4.72 -2.88
CA PHE A 131 6.35 -4.13 -3.27
C PHE A 131 6.23 -2.61 -3.18
N SER A 132 7.25 -1.97 -2.65
CA SER A 132 7.39 -0.51 -2.66
C SER A 132 8.87 -0.20 -2.70
N CYS A 133 9.30 0.48 -3.75
CA CYS A 133 10.67 0.88 -3.95
C CYS A 133 10.68 2.27 -4.57
N GLU A 134 11.48 3.16 -4.02
CA GLU A 134 11.64 4.52 -4.55
C GLU A 134 12.77 4.56 -5.58
N ARG A 135 12.81 5.61 -6.41
CA ARG A 135 13.83 5.76 -7.45
C ARG A 135 15.26 5.63 -6.90
N GLY A 136 15.52 6.14 -5.69
CA GLY A 136 16.83 6.08 -5.04
C GLY A 136 17.25 4.68 -4.57
N THR A 137 16.31 3.75 -4.44
CA THR A 137 16.53 2.37 -3.98
C THR A 137 16.23 1.34 -5.07
N SER A 138 16.17 1.77 -6.33
CA SER A 138 15.77 0.93 -7.47
C SER A 138 16.53 -0.40 -7.51
N LEU A 139 15.83 -1.47 -7.88
CA LEU A 139 16.41 -2.79 -8.02
C LEU A 139 16.95 -2.97 -9.44
N SER A 140 18.15 -3.54 -9.55
CA SER A 140 18.77 -3.85 -10.84
C SER A 140 18.35 -5.23 -11.33
N PHE A 141 17.85 -5.31 -12.56
CA PHE A 141 17.45 -6.54 -13.21
C PHE A 141 18.22 -6.76 -14.52
N PRO A 142 18.68 -7.98 -14.81
CA PRO A 142 19.37 -8.28 -16.05
C PRO A 142 18.43 -8.11 -17.27
N SER A 143 18.97 -7.59 -18.36
CA SER A 143 18.27 -7.48 -19.64
C SER A 143 18.13 -8.84 -20.33
N GLY A 144 17.08 -9.03 -21.12
CA GLY A 144 16.90 -10.20 -21.99
C GLY A 144 16.64 -11.53 -21.25
N SER A 145 16.47 -11.50 -19.92
CA SER A 145 16.18 -12.68 -19.12
C SER A 145 15.03 -12.42 -18.15
N THR A 146 14.32 -13.50 -17.80
CA THR A 146 13.25 -13.44 -16.82
C THR A 146 13.83 -13.44 -15.41
N SER A 147 13.41 -12.50 -14.59
CA SER A 147 13.82 -12.35 -13.19
C SER A 147 12.60 -12.26 -12.27
N ILE A 148 12.72 -12.75 -11.04
CA ILE A 148 11.65 -12.66 -10.04
C ILE A 148 11.84 -11.37 -9.25
N LEU A 149 10.78 -10.55 -9.14
CA LEU A 149 10.76 -9.35 -8.32
C LEU A 149 10.58 -9.75 -6.84
N PRO A 150 11.47 -9.35 -5.93
CA PRO A 150 11.35 -9.69 -4.51
C PRO A 150 10.21 -8.91 -3.85
N LEU A 151 9.10 -9.59 -3.56
CA LEU A 151 7.97 -9.04 -2.82
C LEU A 151 8.15 -9.20 -1.30
N SER A 152 7.67 -8.22 -0.54
CA SER A 152 7.64 -8.23 0.92
C SER A 152 6.43 -7.45 1.44
N PRO A 153 5.33 -8.13 1.85
CA PRO A 153 5.13 -9.58 1.82
C PRO A 153 4.81 -10.10 0.39
N SER A 154 5.06 -11.40 0.18
CA SER A 154 4.61 -12.14 -1.02
C SER A 154 3.30 -12.90 -0.82
N MET A 155 2.71 -12.83 0.37
CA MET A 155 1.52 -13.60 0.74
C MET A 155 0.45 -12.67 1.32
N VAL A 156 -0.78 -12.84 0.87
CA VAL A 156 -1.93 -12.09 1.38
C VAL A 156 -3.08 -13.03 1.74
N ALA A 157 -3.85 -12.65 2.75
CA ALA A 157 -5.05 -13.36 3.15
C ALA A 157 -6.24 -12.89 2.31
N VAL A 158 -6.97 -13.80 1.69
CA VAL A 158 -8.13 -13.50 0.85
C VAL A 158 -9.32 -14.31 1.35
N PRO A 159 -10.53 -13.73 1.48
CA PRO A 159 -11.70 -14.46 1.94
C PRO A 159 -12.03 -15.68 1.06
N CYS A 160 -12.22 -16.85 1.67
CA CYS A 160 -12.61 -18.08 0.98
C CYS A 160 -14.10 -18.03 0.60
N ARG A 161 -14.42 -17.49 -0.57
CA ARG A 161 -15.78 -17.45 -1.11
C ARG A 161 -15.81 -17.94 -2.55
N TRP A 162 -17.02 -18.20 -3.05
CA TRP A 162 -17.23 -18.61 -4.44
C TRP A 162 -16.84 -17.51 -5.43
N HIS A 163 -17.11 -16.25 -5.10
CA HIS A 163 -16.74 -15.08 -5.89
C HIS A 163 -15.49 -14.41 -5.31
N LEU A 164 -14.44 -15.20 -5.10
CA LEU A 164 -13.16 -14.66 -4.67
C LEU A 164 -12.54 -13.85 -5.81
N GLU A 165 -12.19 -12.60 -5.51
CA GLU A 165 -11.59 -11.66 -6.45
C GLU A 165 -10.41 -10.95 -5.77
N LEU A 166 -9.21 -11.13 -6.33
CA LEU A 166 -7.98 -10.50 -5.90
C LEU A 166 -7.47 -9.61 -7.02
N HIS A 167 -7.38 -8.31 -6.78
CA HIS A 167 -6.82 -7.36 -7.72
C HIS A 167 -5.36 -7.10 -7.39
N ILE A 168 -4.50 -7.22 -8.39
CA ILE A 168 -3.10 -6.80 -8.32
C ILE A 168 -2.94 -5.56 -9.19
N GLU A 169 -2.58 -4.45 -8.56
CA GLU A 169 -2.19 -3.21 -9.23
C GLU A 169 -0.67 -3.17 -9.35
N VAL A 170 -0.18 -3.06 -10.58
CA VAL A 170 1.23 -2.89 -10.90
C VAL A 170 1.43 -1.46 -11.36
N ASP A 171 2.32 -0.73 -10.68
CA ASP A 171 2.76 0.61 -11.04
C ASP A 171 4.28 0.67 -10.90
N LEU A 172 4.98 0.20 -11.92
CA LEU A 172 6.45 0.13 -11.95
C LEU A 172 7.02 1.08 -13.01
N THR A 173 8.18 1.64 -12.71
CA THR A 173 8.98 2.40 -13.66
C THR A 173 10.29 1.67 -13.90
N VAL A 174 10.62 1.47 -15.18
CA VAL A 174 11.85 0.84 -15.65
C VAL A 174 12.72 1.91 -16.30
N ILE A 175 13.98 1.98 -15.87
CA ILE A 175 14.99 2.86 -16.45
C ILE A 175 16.07 1.99 -17.10
N ALA A 176 16.27 2.16 -18.40
CA ALA A 176 17.40 1.60 -19.13
C ALA A 176 18.44 2.68 -19.39
N THR A 177 19.70 2.40 -19.03
CA THR A 177 20.84 3.20 -19.47
C THR A 177 21.51 2.47 -20.64
N CYS A 178 21.42 3.06 -21.83
CA CYS A 178 22.16 2.61 -23.02
C CYS A 178 23.42 3.45 -23.22
N ASP A 179 24.35 2.97 -24.04
CA ASP A 179 25.59 3.71 -24.36
C ASP A 179 25.31 5.03 -25.13
N SER A 180 24.16 5.11 -25.79
CA SER A 180 23.58 6.38 -26.25
C SER A 180 22.97 7.08 -25.05
N GLN A 181 23.50 8.24 -24.65
CA GLN A 181 23.24 8.99 -23.41
C GLN A 181 21.77 9.27 -23.00
N GLU A 182 20.77 8.85 -23.76
CA GLU A 182 19.36 8.99 -23.42
C GLU A 182 18.90 7.86 -22.49
N GLU A 183 18.50 8.23 -21.27
CA GLU A 183 17.78 7.33 -20.37
C GLU A 183 16.41 6.99 -20.97
N GLN A 184 16.16 5.71 -21.24
CA GLN A 184 14.82 5.27 -21.61
C GLN A 184 14.05 4.98 -20.33
N VAL A 185 13.01 5.77 -20.08
CA VAL A 185 12.11 5.61 -18.95
C VAL A 185 10.78 5.07 -19.45
N LYS A 186 10.37 3.91 -18.94
CA LYS A 186 9.11 3.25 -19.28
C LYS A 186 8.26 3.04 -18.03
N ASN A 187 6.95 3.17 -18.19
CA ASN A 187 5.99 2.98 -17.10
C ASN A 187 5.11 1.76 -17.38
N LEU A 188 5.15 0.79 -16.49
CA LEU A 188 4.34 -0.42 -16.50
C LEU A 188 3.21 -0.23 -15.49
N LYS A 189 2.10 0.35 -15.95
CA LYS A 189 0.95 0.66 -15.11
C LYS A 189 -0.33 -0.03 -15.59
N PHE A 190 -0.80 -1.01 -14.83
CA PHE A 190 -2.03 -1.75 -15.14
C PHE A 190 -2.56 -2.48 -13.91
N SER A 191 -3.79 -2.99 -14.02
CA SER A 191 -4.42 -3.81 -13.00
C SER A 191 -4.79 -5.18 -13.58
N LEU A 192 -4.66 -6.20 -12.75
CA LEU A 192 -4.97 -7.59 -13.05
C LEU A 192 -5.96 -8.13 -12.02
N GLU A 193 -6.93 -8.90 -12.47
CA GLU A 193 -7.95 -9.53 -11.63
C GLU A 193 -7.74 -11.04 -11.60
N PHE A 194 -7.59 -11.60 -10.40
CA PHE A 194 -7.36 -13.02 -10.18
C PHE A 194 -8.54 -13.64 -9.44
N THR A 195 -8.92 -14.82 -9.91
CA THR A 195 -9.96 -15.66 -9.32
C THR A 195 -9.36 -17.03 -9.03
N ARG A 196 -10.18 -17.98 -8.55
CA ARG A 196 -9.73 -19.38 -8.42
C ARG A 196 -9.37 -20.03 -9.77
N GLU A 197 -9.98 -19.55 -10.85
CA GLU A 197 -9.78 -20.09 -12.20
C GLU A 197 -8.61 -19.41 -12.92
N ILE A 198 -8.43 -18.10 -12.67
CA ILE A 198 -7.37 -17.29 -13.27
C ILE A 198 -6.25 -17.15 -12.25
N MET A 199 -5.24 -18.02 -12.34
CA MET A 199 -4.08 -18.03 -11.44
C MET A 199 -2.82 -17.39 -12.03
N SER A 200 -2.78 -17.13 -13.34
CA SER A 200 -1.61 -16.56 -14.01
C SER A 200 -2.07 -15.59 -15.09
N GLN A 201 -1.45 -14.43 -15.13
CA GLN A 201 -1.68 -13.43 -16.17
C GLN A 201 -0.39 -12.76 -16.56
N GLU A 202 -0.29 -12.44 -17.84
CA GLU A 202 0.87 -11.82 -18.44
C GLU A 202 0.46 -10.55 -19.17
N ARG A 203 1.27 -9.50 -19.05
CA ARG A 203 1.10 -8.22 -19.74
C ARG A 203 2.40 -7.82 -20.39
N GLU A 204 2.31 -7.44 -21.65
CA GLU A 204 3.40 -6.86 -22.41
C GLU A 204 3.13 -5.37 -22.65
N VAL A 205 4.13 -4.53 -22.41
CA VAL A 205 4.11 -3.08 -22.61
C VAL A 205 5.48 -2.68 -23.16
N ASP A 206 5.52 -2.12 -24.37
CA ASP A 206 6.75 -1.67 -25.04
C ASP A 206 7.87 -2.76 -25.09
N ASP A 207 7.48 -3.99 -25.42
CA ASP A 207 8.26 -5.24 -25.44
C ASP A 207 8.81 -5.69 -24.07
N ASP A 208 8.49 -4.99 -22.97
CA ASP A 208 8.74 -5.46 -21.61
C ASP A 208 7.52 -6.25 -21.13
N GLN A 209 7.77 -7.36 -20.44
CA GLN A 209 6.72 -8.29 -20.04
C GLN A 209 6.72 -8.49 -18.52
N VAL A 210 5.52 -8.46 -17.94
CA VAL A 210 5.26 -8.72 -16.53
C VAL A 210 4.28 -9.88 -16.43
N GLU A 211 4.72 -10.96 -15.77
CA GLU A 211 3.89 -12.13 -15.46
C GLU A 211 3.61 -12.14 -13.96
N VAL A 212 2.34 -12.23 -13.60
CA VAL A 212 1.89 -12.32 -12.21
C VAL A 212 1.21 -13.66 -12.00
N ASN A 213 1.71 -14.42 -11.04
CA ASN A 213 1.20 -15.73 -10.67
C ASN A 213 0.66 -15.71 -9.24
N ILE A 214 -0.47 -16.38 -9.05
CA ILE A 214 -1.12 -16.58 -7.76
C ILE A 214 -1.20 -18.07 -7.47
N LYS A 215 -0.73 -18.47 -6.29
CA LYS A 215 -0.91 -19.81 -5.75
C LYS A 215 -1.82 -19.73 -4.53
N TRP A 216 -2.94 -20.43 -4.57
CA TRP A 216 -3.92 -20.48 -3.50
C TRP A 216 -3.62 -21.63 -2.54
N TYR A 217 -3.63 -21.36 -1.22
CA TYR A 217 -3.49 -22.39 -0.19
C TYR A 217 -4.67 -22.39 0.80
N PRO A 218 -5.18 -23.59 1.18
CA PRO A 218 -4.75 -24.90 0.71
C PRO A 218 -5.19 -25.17 -0.75
N THR A 219 -4.37 -25.92 -1.48
CA THR A 219 -4.74 -26.51 -2.78
C THR A 219 -5.74 -27.64 -2.54
N TYR A 220 -6.97 -27.47 -3.02
CA TYR A 220 -8.02 -28.50 -2.98
C TYR A 220 -7.99 -29.37 -4.23
#